data_AF-A0A7C5DNJ0-F1
#
_entry.id   AF-A0A7C5DNJ0-F1
#
_cell.length_a   1.000
_cell.length_b   1.000
_cell.length_c   1.000
_cell.angle_alpha   90.00
_cell.angle_beta   90.00
_cell.angle_gamma   90.00
#
_symmetry.space_group_name_H-M   'P 1'
#
loop_
_entity.id
_entity.type
_entity.pdbx_description
1 polymer ?
#
loop_
_entity_poly.entity_id
_entity_poly.type
_entity_poly.pdbx_seq_one_letter_code
_entity_poly.pdbx_strand_id
1 'polypeptide(L)' 'QIVEYAEQKLIEIGCPKINLMVRKTNQGVIEFYKAVGYQDDPVVVLSKRLIPDM' A
#
# COMPACT_ATOMS: atom_id res chain seq x y z
N GLN A 1 11.19 11.41 -1.41
CA GLN A 1 11.30 12.14 -0.14
C GLN A 1 10.25 11.71 0.90
N ILE A 2 8.93 11.73 0.67
CA ILE A 2 7.96 11.28 1.70
C ILE A 2 7.94 9.75 1.89
N VAL A 3 7.85 8.98 0.79
CA VAL A 3 7.77 7.51 0.86
C VAL A 3 9.01 6.90 1.52
N GLU A 4 10.19 7.33 1.06
CA GLU A 4 11.48 6.93 1.63
C GLU A 4 11.61 7.27 3.14
N TYR A 5 11.15 8.45 3.56
CA TYR A 5 11.14 8.81 4.98
C TYR A 5 10.23 7.88 5.81
N ALA A 6 9.05 7.53 5.28
CA ALA A 6 8.15 6.60 5.94
C ALA A 6 8.77 5.20 6.04
N GLU A 7 9.40 4.71 4.97
CA GLU A 7 10.11 3.43 4.95
C GLU A 7 11.24 3.39 5.98
N GLN A 8 12.07 4.43 6.08
CA GLN A 8 13.11 4.54 7.09
C GLN A 8 12.55 4.43 8.51
N LYS A 9 11.45 5.13 8.81
CA LYS A 9 10.82 5.08 10.14
C LYS A 9 10.23 3.71 10.47
N LEU A 10 9.71 3.02 9.47
CA LEU A 10 9.20 1.66 9.62
C LEU A 10 10.34 0.65 9.85
N ILE A 11 11.47 0.83 9.16
CA ILE A 11 12.67 0.01 9.37
C ILE A 11 13.23 0.19 10.78
N GLU A 12 13.29 1.43 11.29
CA GLU A 12 13.77 1.75 12.64
C GLU A 12 13.00 1.00 13.76
N ILE A 13 11.71 0.72 13.55
CA ILE A 13 10.87 -0.03 14.49
C ILE A 13 10.80 -1.54 14.18
N GLY A 14 11.60 -2.02 13.24
CA GLY A 14 11.66 -3.44 12.87
C GLY A 14 10.47 -3.92 12.04
N CYS A 15 9.77 -3.03 11.33
CA CYS A 15 8.68 -3.42 10.43
C CYS A 15 9.25 -4.11 9.17
N PRO A 16 8.95 -5.40 8.94
CA PRO A 16 9.60 -6.15 7.87
C PRO A 16 8.93 -5.98 6.50
N LYS A 17 7.66 -5.54 6.47
CA LYS A 17 6.86 -5.39 5.24
C LYS A 17 5.68 -4.46 5.49
N ILE A 18 5.36 -3.65 4.48
CA ILE A 18 4.13 -2.86 4.42
C ILE A 18 3.31 -3.23 3.19
N ASN A 19 1.99 -3.15 3.33
CA ASN A 19 1.02 -3.40 2.26
C ASN A 19 0.16 -2.17 2.05
N LEU A 20 -0.05 -1.78 0.80
CA LEU A 20 -0.86 -0.63 0.42
C LEU A 20 -2.11 -1.09 -0.33
N MET A 21 -3.26 -0.57 0.09
CA MET A 21 -4.54 -0.84 -0.58
C MET A 21 -4.84 0.25 -1.59
N VAL A 22 -4.46 0.02 -2.85
CA VAL A 22 -4.71 0.94 -3.96
C VAL A 22 -5.92 0.46 -4.75
N ARG A 23 -6.81 1.40 -5.13
CA ARG A 23 -7.93 1.08 -6.03
C ARG A 23 -7.38 0.66 -7.39
N LYS A 24 -7.85 -0.48 -7.91
CA LYS A 24 -7.44 -1.01 -9.22
C LYS A 24 -7.61 -0.02 -10.38
N THR A 25 -8.55 0.91 -10.27
CA THR A 25 -8.83 1.93 -11.29
C THR A 25 -7.85 3.10 -11.28
N ASN A 26 -7.01 3.25 -10.24
CA ASN A 26 -6.07 4.35 -10.13
C ASN A 26 -4.69 3.95 -10.65
N GLN A 27 -4.58 3.79 -11.97
CA GLN A 27 -3.35 3.32 -12.60
C GLN A 27 -2.15 4.23 -12.31
N GLY A 28 -2.35 5.55 -12.23
CA GLY A 28 -1.28 6.50 -11.93
C GLY A 28 -0.62 6.25 -10.57
N VAL A 29 -1.42 5.95 -9.54
CA VAL A 29 -0.89 5.62 -8.20
C VAL A 29 -0.23 4.23 -8.19
N ILE A 30 -0.78 3.27 -8.92
CA ILE A 30 -0.16 1.94 -9.06
C ILE A 30 1.23 2.05 -9.67
N GLU A 31 1.36 2.74 -10.80
CA GLU A 31 2.65 2.91 -11.48
C GLU A 31 3.64 3.76 -10.67
N PHE A 32 3.15 4.75 -9.91
CA PHE A 32 3.97 5.49 -8.95
C PHE A 32 4.63 4.55 -7.92
N TYR A 33 3.85 3.70 -7.25
CA TYR A 33 4.40 2.79 -6.23
C TYR A 33 5.28 1.70 -6.84
N LYS A 34 4.96 1.20 -8.04
CA LYS A 34 5.86 0.30 -8.78
C LYS A 34 7.21 0.93 -9.06
N ALA A 35 7.26 2.20 -9.47
CA ALA A 35 8.50 2.92 -9.72
C ALA A 35 9.35 3.11 -8.44
N VAL A 36 8.74 3.08 -7.26
CA VAL A 36 9.41 3.13 -5.96
C VAL A 36 9.79 1.74 -5.44
N GLY A 37 9.42 0.65 -6.13
CA GLY A 37 9.82 -0.71 -5.81
C GLY A 37 8.75 -1.58 -5.14
N TYR A 38 7.52 -1.08 -5.03
CA TYR A 38 6.39 -1.89 -4.54
C TYR A 38 5.91 -2.86 -5.62
N GLN A 39 5.35 -3.98 -5.19
CA GLN A 39 4.94 -5.07 -6.07
C GLN A 39 3.55 -5.54 -5.69
N ASP A 40 2.83 -6.07 -6.68
CA ASP A 40 1.56 -6.75 -6.44
C ASP A 40 1.85 -8.12 -5.80
N ASP A 41 1.25 -8.38 -4.64
CA ASP A 41 1.25 -9.72 -4.05
C ASP A 41 0.15 -10.59 -4.69
N PRO A 42 0.38 -11.91 -4.88
CA PRO A 42 -0.62 -12.84 -5.41
C PRO A 42 -1.65 -13.24 -4.35
N VAL A 43 -2.27 -12.25 -3.70
CA VAL A 43 -3.27 -12.42 -2.64
C VAL A 43 -4.55 -11.66 -2.98
N VAL A 44 -5.68 -12.16 -2.50
CA VAL A 44 -6.96 -11.43 -2.59
C VAL A 44 -7.19 -10.70 -1.28
N VAL A 45 -7.49 -9.40 -1.36
CA VAL A 45 -7.87 -8.62 -0.18
C VAL A 45 -9.38 -8.69 -0.01
N LEU A 46 -9.81 -9.14 1.17
CA LEU A 46 -11.21 -9.26 1.54
C LEU A 46 -11.57 -8.14 2.51
N SER A 47 -12.73 -7.51 2.31
CA SER A 47 -13.27 -6.48 3.20
C SER A 47 -14.78 -6.61 3.33
N LYS A 48 -15.33 -6.24 4.48
CA LYS A 48 -16.76 -6.26 4.75
C LYS A 48 -17.17 -4.95 5.40
N ARG A 49 -18.15 -4.26 4.80
CA ARG A 49 -18.81 -3.14 5.47
C ARG A 49 -19.82 -3.69 6.47
N LEU A 50 -19.67 -3.30 7.73
CA LEU A 50 -20.62 -3.65 8.79
C LEU A 50 -21.75 -2.63 8.89
N ILE A 51 -21.53 -1.41 8.40
CA ILE A 51 -22.47 -0.31 8.36
C ILE A 51 -22.45 0.26 6.93
N PRO A 52 -23.61 0.57 6.32
CA PRO A 52 -23.68 1.22 5.01
C PRO A 52 -23.06 2.62 5.04
N ASP A 53 -22.53 3.06 3.90
CA ASP A 53 -22.32 4.51 3.71
C ASP A 53 -23.72 5.15 3.60
N MET A 54 -23.93 6.29 4.27
CA MET A 54 -25.17 7.05 4.20
C MET A 54 -25.46 7.56 2.78
#